data_AF-A0A7W3SXB6-F1
#
_entry.id   AF-A0A7W3SXB6-F1
#
_cell.length_a   1.000
_cell.length_b   1.000
_cell.length_c   1.000
_cell.angle_alpha   90.00
_cell.angle_beta   90.00
_cell.angle_gamma   90.00
#
_symmetry.space_group_name_H-M   'P 1'
#
loop_
_entity.id
_entity.type
_entity.pdbx_description
1 polymer ?
#
loop_
_entity_poly.entity_id
_entity_poly.type
_entity_poly.pdbx_seq_one_letter_code
_entity_poly.pdbx_strand_id
1 'polypeptide(L)'
;MIIKMTHKNIRDFNTPNESFNVIGRIIPKYENDTWTYTEEIFSEQYTKQYDHVEIDISYIDENSKAVFLYYNDDNCIGRIMEGRY
;
A
#
# COMPACT_ATOMS: atom_id res chain seq x y z
N MET A 1 13.86 2.79 -4.14
CA MET A 1 14.42 2.49 -2.80
C MET A 1 13.33 2.62 -1.74
N ILE A 2 13.27 1.69 -0.78
CA ILE A 2 12.36 1.79 0.38
C ILE A 2 13.09 2.55 1.49
N ILE A 3 12.49 3.61 2.02
CA ILE A 3 13.06 4.49 3.05
C ILE A 3 12.04 4.67 4.17
N LYS A 4 12.44 4.53 5.44
CA LYS A 4 11.57 4.83 6.57
C LYS A 4 11.20 6.33 6.57
N MET A 5 9.94 6.63 6.82
CA MET A 5 9.45 7.99 6.99
C MET A 5 10.03 8.62 8.26
N THR A 6 10.41 9.87 8.15
CA THR A 6 11.01 10.71 9.19
C THR A 6 10.49 12.14 9.02
N HIS A 7 10.82 13.05 9.94
CA HIS A 7 10.45 14.46 9.79
C HIS A 7 10.99 15.11 8.50
N LYS A 8 12.06 14.57 7.89
CA LYS A 8 12.66 15.15 6.67
C LYS A 8 11.84 14.86 5.41
N ASN A 9 11.14 13.72 5.38
CA ASN A 9 10.43 13.23 4.19
C ASN A 9 8.96 12.93 4.44
N ILE A 10 8.40 13.29 5.60
CA ILE A 10 6.95 13.17 5.88
C ILE A 10 6.08 13.90 4.85
N ARG A 11 6.58 15.02 4.30
CA ARG A 11 5.88 15.77 3.23
C ARG A 11 5.74 14.98 1.93
N ASP A 12 6.55 13.95 1.73
CA ASP A 12 6.52 13.09 0.55
C ASP A 12 5.46 11.97 0.72
N PHE A 13 4.80 11.90 1.89
CA PHE A 13 3.58 11.13 2.05
C PHE A 13 2.48 11.78 1.21
N ASN A 14 2.36 11.31 -0.03
CA ASN A 14 1.32 11.75 -0.94
C ASN A 14 0.00 11.04 -0.60
N THR A 15 -1.13 11.76 -0.63
CA THR A 15 -2.45 11.17 -0.42
C THR A 15 -3.35 11.28 -1.64
N PRO A 16 -3.23 10.36 -2.60
CA PRO A 16 -4.32 10.04 -3.51
C PRO A 16 -4.69 8.58 -3.28
N ASN A 17 -5.58 8.33 -2.32
CA ASN A 17 -6.41 7.12 -2.39
C ASN A 17 -7.48 7.35 -3.45
N GLU A 18 -7.03 7.54 -4.68
CA GLU A 18 -7.91 7.69 -5.83
C GLU A 18 -8.67 6.39 -6.05
N SER A 19 -9.90 6.54 -6.52
CA SER A 19 -10.71 5.39 -6.85
C SER A 19 -10.16 4.71 -8.10
N PHE A 20 -10.24 3.39 -8.14
CA PHE A 20 -9.81 2.59 -9.29
C PHE A 20 -10.80 1.47 -9.56
N ASN A 21 -10.85 1.02 -10.82
CA ASN A 21 -11.73 -0.09 -11.21
C ASN A 21 -11.07 -1.42 -10.90
N VAL A 22 -11.82 -2.29 -10.24
CA VAL A 22 -11.45 -3.68 -9.99
C VAL A 22 -12.11 -4.54 -11.06
N ILE A 23 -11.28 -5.16 -11.90
CA ILE A 23 -11.72 -5.95 -13.05
C ILE A 23 -11.77 -7.46 -12.77
N GLY A 24 -11.20 -7.89 -11.65
CA GLY A 24 -11.02 -9.30 -11.34
C GLY A 24 -10.15 -9.50 -10.11
N ARG A 25 -9.70 -10.74 -9.91
CA ARG A 25 -8.78 -11.12 -8.83
C ARG A 25 -7.85 -12.26 -9.22
N ILE A 26 -6.74 -12.35 -8.52
CA ILE A 26 -5.84 -13.50 -8.52
C ILE A 26 -6.22 -14.41 -7.35
N ILE A 27 -6.31 -15.71 -7.59
CA ILE A 27 -6.57 -16.75 -6.59
C ILE A 27 -5.29 -17.57 -6.44
N PRO A 28 -4.45 -17.25 -5.43
CA PRO A 28 -3.21 -17.98 -5.21
C PRO A 28 -3.49 -19.33 -4.53
N LYS A 29 -2.71 -20.35 -4.90
CA LYS A 29 -2.71 -21.68 -4.29
C LYS A 29 -1.27 -22.10 -3.97
N TYR A 30 -1.02 -22.50 -2.73
CA TYR A 30 0.25 -23.10 -2.31
C TYR A 30 0.05 -24.60 -2.08
N GLU A 31 0.77 -25.42 -2.83
CA GLU A 31 0.69 -26.88 -2.72
C GLU A 31 2.02 -27.49 -3.18
N ASN A 32 2.48 -28.56 -2.49
CA ASN A 32 3.74 -29.25 -2.80
C ASN A 32 4.93 -28.29 -2.97
N ASP A 33 5.09 -27.38 -2.02
CA ASP A 33 6.13 -26.34 -2.01
C ASP A 33 6.18 -25.43 -3.24
N THR A 34 5.07 -25.36 -3.99
CA THR A 34 4.94 -24.57 -5.21
C THR A 34 3.78 -23.60 -5.09
N TRP A 35 4.03 -22.33 -5.41
CA TRP A 35 2.98 -21.34 -5.62
C TRP A 35 2.46 -21.45 -7.05
N THR A 36 1.15 -21.59 -7.17
CA THR A 36 0.41 -21.43 -8.43
C THR A 36 -0.67 -20.38 -8.23
N TYR A 37 -1.23 -19.88 -9.33
CA TYR A 37 -2.35 -18.96 -9.26
C TYR A 37 -3.30 -19.18 -10.43
N THR A 38 -4.56 -18.86 -10.21
CA THR A 38 -5.55 -18.68 -11.28
C THR A 38 -6.07 -17.26 -11.24
N GLU A 39 -6.63 -16.81 -12.36
CA GLU A 39 -7.23 -15.49 -12.50
C GLU A 39 -8.74 -15.64 -12.71
N GLU A 40 -9.50 -14.74 -12.11
CA GLU A 40 -10.94 -14.60 -12.33
C GLU A 40 -11.22 -13.17 -12.78
N ILE A 41 -11.79 -13.02 -13.97
CA ILE A 41 -12.30 -11.74 -14.47
C ILE A 41 -13.77 -11.63 -14.03
N PHE A 42 -14.12 -10.53 -13.38
CA PHE A 42 -15.49 -10.34 -12.89
C PHE A 42 -16.45 -10.02 -14.03
N SER A 43 -17.66 -10.58 -13.97
CA SER A 43 -18.73 -10.25 -14.92
C SER A 43 -19.19 -8.79 -14.78
N GLU A 44 -19.10 -8.25 -13.56
CA GLU A 44 -19.37 -6.84 -13.25
C GLU A 44 -18.15 -6.24 -12.56
N GLN A 45 -17.61 -5.16 -13.13
CA GLN A 45 -16.52 -4.41 -12.52
C GLN A 45 -17.09 -3.45 -11.48
N TYR A 46 -16.31 -3.19 -10.44
CA TYR A 46 -16.69 -2.21 -9.43
C TYR A 46 -15.53 -1.26 -9.15
N THR A 47 -15.87 -0.08 -8.68
CA THR A 47 -14.89 0.91 -8.26
C THR A 47 -14.55 0.69 -6.80
N LYS A 48 -13.26 0.62 -6.50
CA LYS A 48 -12.72 0.56 -5.13
C LYS A 48 -12.00 1.85 -4.81
N GLN A 49 -12.16 2.30 -3.58
CA GLN A 49 -11.38 3.37 -2.99
C GLN A 49 -10.90 2.91 -1.62
N TYR A 50 -9.65 3.20 -1.28
CA TYR A 50 -9.13 2.93 0.06
C TYR A 50 -9.51 4.08 1.00
N ASP A 51 -9.83 3.75 2.25
CA ASP A 51 -10.12 4.75 3.28
C ASP A 51 -8.95 5.72 3.43
N HIS A 52 -9.28 7.00 3.60
CA HIS A 52 -8.28 8.01 3.88
C HIS A 52 -7.61 7.71 5.22
N VAL A 53 -6.29 7.50 5.20
CA VAL A 53 -5.50 7.36 6.43
C VAL A 53 -4.86 8.70 6.73
N GLU A 54 -5.28 9.32 7.83
CA GLU A 54 -4.57 10.47 8.38
C GLU A 54 -3.25 9.99 8.99
N ILE A 55 -2.14 10.53 8.48
CA ILE A 55 -0.82 10.33 9.05
C ILE A 55 -0.47 11.53 9.92
N ASP A 56 -0.07 11.23 11.14
CA ASP A 56 0.50 12.20 12.08
C ASP A 56 1.94 11.81 12.46
N ILE A 57 2.53 12.59 13.37
CA ILE A 57 3.90 12.40 13.86
C ILE A 57 4.11 11.08 14.63
N SER A 58 3.04 10.43 15.10
CA SER A 58 3.16 9.17 15.84
C SER A 58 3.75 8.05 14.99
N TYR A 59 3.59 8.10 13.65
CA TYR A 59 4.23 7.16 12.72
C TYR A 59 5.74 7.33 12.58
N ILE A 60 6.31 8.38 13.18
CA ILE A 60 7.75 8.63 13.28
C ILE A 60 8.23 8.31 14.69
N ASP A 61 7.49 8.75 15.70
CA ASP A 61 7.93 8.78 17.11
C ASP A 61 7.56 7.53 17.91
N GLU A 62 6.48 6.82 17.55
CA GLU A 62 6.06 5.61 18.25
C GLU A 62 6.69 4.36 17.64
N ASN A 63 7.32 3.51 18.45
CA ASN A 63 7.92 2.26 17.98
C ASN A 63 6.91 1.24 17.43
N SER A 64 5.62 1.37 17.77
CA SER A 64 4.55 0.49 17.29
C SER A 64 3.97 0.90 15.94
N LYS A 65 4.43 2.02 15.38
CA LYS A 65 3.96 2.56 14.10
C LYS A 65 5.16 2.86 13.20
N ALA A 66 4.99 2.62 11.91
CA ALA A 66 5.97 3.02 10.93
C ALA A 66 5.31 3.23 9.58
N VAL A 67 5.82 4.21 8.83
CA VAL A 67 5.58 4.29 7.38
C VAL A 67 6.91 4.13 6.68
N PHE A 68 6.91 3.34 5.62
CA PHE A 68 8.02 3.24 4.69
C PHE A 68 7.56 3.77 3.33
N LEU A 69 8.36 4.65 2.74
CA LEU A 69 8.10 5.29 1.45
C LEU A 69 8.95 4.61 0.38
N TYR A 70 8.35 4.30 -0.77
CA TYR A 70 9.05 3.75 -1.92
C TYR A 70 9.29 4.85 -2.95
N TYR A 71 10.57 5.10 -3.22
CA TYR A 71 11.02 6.07 -4.21
C TYR A 71 11.47 5.40 -5.50
N ASN A 72 10.99 5.90 -6.63
CA ASN A 72 11.60 5.68 -7.94
C ASN A 72 12.30 6.98 -8.34
N ASP A 73 13.64 6.96 -8.34
CA ASP A 73 14.48 8.16 -8.32
C ASP A 73 14.07 9.11 -7.18
N ASP A 74 13.74 10.37 -7.48
CA ASP A 74 13.30 11.36 -6.49
C ASP A 74 11.77 11.35 -6.26
N ASN A 75 11.03 10.49 -6.95
CA ASN A 75 9.57 10.45 -6.85
C ASN A 75 9.12 9.38 -5.86
N CYS A 76 8.44 9.79 -4.80
CA CYS A 76 7.71 8.87 -3.92
C CYS A 76 6.47 8.34 -4.66
N ILE A 77 6.46 7.04 -4.98
CA ILE A 77 5.39 6.40 -5.76
C ILE A 77 4.70 5.25 -5.01
N GLY A 78 5.05 5.03 -3.75
CA GLY A 78 4.46 3.97 -2.96
C GLY A 78 4.72 4.13 -1.47
N ARG A 79 3.94 3.38 -0.68
CA ARG A 79 4.06 3.36 0.78
C ARG A 79 3.69 2.01 1.36
N ILE A 80 4.25 1.71 2.52
CA ILE A 80 3.90 0.57 3.36
C ILE A 80 3.65 1.13 4.76
N MET A 81 2.49 0.84 5.33
CA MET A 81 2.11 1.33 6.66
C MET A 81 2.05 0.14 7.62
N GLU A 82 2.70 0.29 8.77
CA GLU A 82 2.67 -0.64 9.88
C GLU A 82 2.12 0.10 11.10
N GLY A 83 1.05 -0.44 11.67
CA GLY A 83 0.33 0.17 12.79
C GLY A 83 -1.01 -0.54 12.94
N ARG A 84 -1.47 -0.77 14.18
CA ARG A 84 -2.81 -1.31 14.41
C ARG A 84 -3.82 -0.17 14.27
N TYR A 85 -4.82 -0.38 13.42
CA TYR A 85 -6.02 0.46 13.31
C TYR A 85 -6.89 0.35 14.57
#